data_AF-A0A6U6I1X9-F1
#
_entry.id   AF-A0A6U6I1X9-F1
#
_cell.length_a   1.000
_cell.length_b   1.000
_cell.length_c   1.000
_cell.angle_alpha   90.00
_cell.angle_beta   90.00
_cell.angle_gamma   90.00
#
_symmetry.space_group_name_H-M   'P 1'
#
loop_
_entity.id
_entity.type
_entity.pdbx_description
1 polymer ?
#
loop_
_entity_poly.entity_id
_entity_poly.type
_entity_poly.pdbx_seq_one_letter_code
_entity_poly.pdbx_strand_id
1 'polypeptide(L)'
;MSACFDYFGMTPFLIFPTGLTEFTHSVAFFTAGVLAGRNGWLEEEGTWLTANFWKLLLLTLTLLAAAFVDRAQRRAQSAFSLMVLQGYWPVLGACFHLEWFRRDHSSGGPVQEFLASAAYGVYLIHPLTLTLAAWSYTVVLRRAGHLVVAYAPPHDDPSSLRFVVQSDSGLLVWGGWVYCSVISLITSWPLAWAVKQLPGFRRVL
;
A
#
# COMPACT_ATOMS: atom_id res chain seq x y z
N MET A 1 0.64 -3.43 -27.17
CA MET A 1 1.57 -3.10 -26.09
C MET A 1 1.02 -3.76 -24.83
N SER A 2 1.46 -4.98 -24.52
CA SER A 2 0.89 -5.75 -23.41
C SER A 2 1.39 -5.17 -22.09
N ALA A 3 0.48 -4.62 -21.28
CA ALA A 3 0.80 -4.21 -19.92
C ALA A 3 0.88 -5.47 -19.04
N CYS A 4 2.10 -5.89 -18.70
CA CYS A 4 2.32 -6.93 -17.69
C CYS A 4 2.29 -6.26 -16.32
N PHE A 5 1.32 -6.63 -15.48
CA PHE A 5 1.36 -6.28 -14.05
C PHE A 5 2.11 -7.40 -13.33
N ASP A 6 3.26 -7.05 -12.78
CA ASP A 6 4.13 -7.95 -12.02
C ASP A 6 3.69 -8.05 -10.57
N TYR A 7 2.46 -8.48 -10.31
CA TYR A 7 2.03 -8.82 -8.95
C TYR A 7 1.10 -10.02 -9.03
N PHE A 8 1.16 -10.91 -8.03
CA PHE A 8 0.45 -12.21 -7.93
C PHE A 8 1.19 -13.43 -8.46
N GLY A 9 2.43 -13.63 -7.97
CA GLY A 9 3.01 -14.95 -7.69
C GLY A 9 2.11 -15.77 -6.75
N MET A 10 1.92 -17.07 -6.99
CA MET A 10 1.24 -18.01 -6.07
C MET A 10 2.06 -18.31 -4.79
N THR A 11 2.65 -17.31 -4.16
CA THR A 11 3.33 -17.41 -2.86
C THR A 11 2.57 -16.57 -1.83
N PRO A 12 1.44 -17.08 -1.30
CA PRO A 12 0.40 -16.27 -0.66
C PRO A 12 0.77 -15.68 0.72
N PHE A 13 2.01 -15.77 1.20
CA PHE A 13 2.39 -15.19 2.51
C PHE A 13 3.90 -15.00 2.73
N LEU A 14 4.77 -15.74 2.02
CA LEU A 14 6.21 -15.77 2.33
C LEU A 14 7.01 -14.64 1.69
N ILE A 15 6.42 -13.90 0.76
CA ILE A 15 7.00 -12.68 0.21
C ILE A 15 6.11 -11.56 0.74
N PHE A 16 6.46 -11.04 1.93
CA PHE A 16 6.28 -9.61 2.25
C PHE A 16 6.54 -8.79 0.97
N PRO A 17 5.95 -7.61 0.73
CA PRO A 17 5.87 -7.03 -0.62
C PRO A 17 7.19 -6.94 -1.42
N THR A 18 8.35 -7.10 -0.78
CA THR A 18 9.69 -7.33 -1.37
C THR A 18 10.59 -8.32 -0.57
N GLY A 19 10.05 -9.15 0.32
CA GLY A 19 10.76 -10.16 1.13
C GLY A 19 10.97 -9.78 2.61
N LEU A 20 11.77 -10.58 3.34
CA LEU A 20 12.12 -10.35 4.75
C LEU A 20 12.78 -8.98 5.00
N THR A 21 13.43 -8.43 3.97
CA THR A 21 14.01 -7.09 3.98
C THR A 21 12.99 -6.03 4.32
N GLU A 22 11.76 -6.12 3.85
CA GLU A 22 10.75 -5.10 4.20
C GLU A 22 9.92 -5.43 5.41
N PHE A 23 9.96 -6.69 5.86
CA PHE A 23 9.52 -7.01 7.20
C PHE A 23 10.35 -6.27 8.26
N THR A 24 11.68 -6.28 8.16
CA THR A 24 12.53 -5.58 9.13
C THR A 24 12.30 -4.08 9.14
N HIS A 25 12.16 -3.46 7.96
CA HIS A 25 11.80 -2.04 7.86
C HIS A 25 10.42 -1.78 8.47
N SER A 26 9.41 -2.59 8.15
CA SER A 26 8.05 -2.43 8.68
C SER A 26 8.02 -2.57 10.20
N VAL A 27 8.75 -3.53 10.76
CA VAL A 27 8.89 -3.72 12.22
C VAL A 27 9.61 -2.53 12.85
N ALA A 28 10.69 -2.03 12.23
CA ALA A 28 11.41 -0.86 12.71
C ALA A 28 10.52 0.40 12.71
N PHE A 29 9.81 0.67 11.61
CA PHE A 29 8.87 1.80 11.52
C PHE A 29 7.71 1.67 12.50
N PHE A 30 7.13 0.47 12.65
CA PHE A 30 6.09 0.23 13.63
C PHE A 30 6.58 0.47 15.06
N THR A 31 7.77 -0.07 15.40
CA THR A 31 8.38 0.13 16.72
C THR A 31 8.69 1.60 16.97
N ALA A 32 9.25 2.30 15.98
CA ALA A 32 9.50 3.73 16.05
C ALA A 32 8.20 4.52 16.28
N GLY A 33 7.10 4.16 15.60
CA GLY A 33 5.78 4.76 15.81
C GLY A 33 5.24 4.54 17.22
N VAL A 34 5.38 3.32 17.76
CA VAL A 34 4.99 3.02 19.16
C VAL A 34 5.82 3.83 20.15
N LEU A 35 7.14 3.92 19.95
CA LEU A 35 8.03 4.71 20.81
C LEU A 35 7.69 6.21 20.72
N ALA A 36 7.45 6.73 19.51
CA ALA A 36 7.06 8.12 19.30
C ALA A 36 5.75 8.45 20.01
N GLY A 37 4.75 7.57 19.94
CA GLY A 37 3.48 7.73 20.65
C GLY A 37 3.64 7.68 22.18
N ARG A 38 4.46 6.75 22.70
CA ARG A 38 4.67 6.63 24.16
C ARG A 38 5.45 7.78 24.78
N ASN A 39 6.36 8.38 24.00
CA ASN A 39 7.20 9.49 24.46
C ASN A 39 6.62 10.86 24.12
N GLY A 40 5.41 10.94 23.55
CA GLY A 40 4.80 12.22 23.18
C GLY A 40 5.54 12.99 22.08
N TRP A 41 6.40 12.34 21.28
CA TRP A 41 7.20 13.01 20.24
C TRP A 41 6.33 13.76 19.23
N LEU A 42 5.14 13.22 18.94
CA LEU A 42 4.17 13.84 18.03
C LEU A 42 3.47 15.06 18.62
N GLU A 43 3.45 15.20 19.96
CA GLU A 43 2.84 16.34 20.65
C GLU A 43 3.79 17.54 20.63
N GLU A 44 5.10 17.31 20.80
CA GLU A 44 6.14 18.35 20.77
C GLU A 44 6.40 18.88 19.35
N GLU A 45 6.44 18.00 18.34
CA GLU A 45 6.73 18.37 16.95
C GLU A 45 5.57 19.05 16.21
N GLY A 46 4.36 19.00 16.79
CA GLY A 46 3.17 19.58 16.18
C GLY A 46 3.39 21.04 15.75
N THR A 47 4.14 21.83 16.52
CA THR A 47 4.42 23.24 16.21
C THR A 47 5.24 23.44 14.94
N TRP A 48 6.30 22.64 14.72
CA TRP A 48 7.16 22.75 13.55
C TRP A 48 6.48 22.28 12.27
N LEU A 49 5.79 21.13 12.34
CA LEU A 49 5.01 20.60 11.21
C LEU A 49 3.90 21.58 10.81
N THR A 50 3.21 22.18 11.80
CA THR A 50 2.19 23.20 11.52
C THR A 50 2.77 24.39 10.77
N ALA A 51 3.89 24.92 11.28
CA ALA A 51 4.54 26.11 10.75
C ALA A 51 5.09 25.91 9.32
N ASN A 52 5.47 24.68 8.98
CA ASN A 52 6.07 24.35 7.69
C ASN A 52 5.16 23.57 6.74
N PHE A 53 3.90 23.32 7.10
CA PHE A 53 2.95 22.54 6.31
C PHE A 53 2.88 22.97 4.84
N TRP A 54 2.68 24.27 4.57
CA TRP A 54 2.59 24.78 3.20
C TRP A 54 3.89 24.61 2.42
N LYS A 55 5.05 24.69 3.11
CA LYS A 55 6.35 24.45 2.48
C LYS A 55 6.52 22.98 2.12
N LEU A 56 6.12 22.07 3.02
CA LEU A 56 6.14 20.63 2.78
C LEU A 56 5.19 20.24 1.64
N LEU A 57 3.98 20.80 1.59
CA LEU A 57 3.03 20.59 0.50
C LEU A 57 3.59 21.09 -0.83
N LEU A 58 4.10 22.33 -0.89
CA LEU A 58 4.70 22.89 -2.10
C LEU A 58 5.88 22.04 -2.60
N LEU A 59 6.74 21.60 -1.68
CA LEU A 59 7.86 20.72 -1.99
C LEU A 59 7.38 19.38 -2.53
N THR A 60 6.38 18.77 -1.90
CA THR A 60 5.75 17.52 -2.35
C THR A 60 5.21 17.66 -3.77
N LEU A 61 4.42 18.71 -4.05
CA LEU A 61 3.85 18.97 -5.37
C LEU A 61 4.94 19.25 -6.42
N THR A 62 6.00 19.96 -6.05
CA THR A 62 7.12 20.26 -6.94
C THR A 62 7.87 18.99 -7.33
N LEU A 63 8.13 18.10 -6.38
CA LEU A 63 8.78 16.82 -6.64
C LEU A 63 7.90 15.89 -7.47
N LEU A 64 6.57 15.89 -7.24
CA LEU A 64 5.62 15.16 -8.06
C LEU A 64 5.65 15.66 -9.51
N ALA A 65 5.57 16.98 -9.71
CA ALA A 65 5.62 17.59 -11.03
C ALA A 65 6.94 17.27 -11.74
N ALA A 66 8.08 17.34 -11.03
CA ALA A 66 9.38 16.98 -11.57
C ALA A 66 9.43 15.51 -12.02
N ALA A 67 8.89 14.59 -11.22
CA ALA A 67 8.81 13.17 -11.57
C ALA A 67 7.90 12.93 -12.80
N PHE A 68 6.79 13.66 -12.93
CA PHE A 68 5.93 13.58 -14.11
C PHE A 68 6.59 14.12 -15.38
N VAL A 69 7.23 15.30 -15.31
CA VAL A 69 7.94 15.91 -16.43
C VAL A 69 9.08 15.00 -16.89
N ASP A 70 9.83 14.44 -15.95
CA ASP A 70 10.92 13.54 -16.26
C ASP A 70 10.44 12.27 -16.97
N ARG A 71 9.39 11.62 -16.44
CA ARG A 71 8.77 10.46 -17.07
C ARG A 71 8.26 10.77 -18.48
N ALA A 72 7.72 11.98 -18.70
CA ALA A 72 7.28 12.44 -20.01
C ALA A 72 8.44 12.67 -20.99
N GLN A 73 9.61 13.09 -20.49
CA GLN A 73 10.79 13.36 -21.31
C GLN A 73 11.56 12.08 -21.71
N ARG A 74 11.21 10.90 -21.19
CA ARG A 74 11.89 9.61 -21.42
C ARG A 74 13.42 9.71 -21.28
N ARG A 75 13.91 10.63 -20.45
CA ARG A 75 15.34 10.76 -20.20
C ARG A 75 15.77 9.56 -19.36
N ALA A 76 16.90 8.97 -19.71
CA ALA A 76 17.54 7.96 -18.90
C ALA A 76 18.01 8.62 -17.60
N GLN A 77 17.14 8.67 -16.60
CA GLN A 77 17.58 9.04 -15.27
C GLN A 77 18.60 8.02 -14.78
N SER A 78 19.58 8.50 -14.03
CA SER A 78 20.38 7.60 -13.23
C SER A 78 19.45 6.91 -12.22
N ALA A 79 19.62 5.61 -12.01
CA ALA A 79 18.84 4.85 -11.02
C ALA A 79 18.86 5.51 -9.63
N PHE A 80 19.94 6.23 -9.33
CA PHE A 80 20.11 7.01 -8.11
C PHE A 80 19.07 8.14 -7.95
N SER A 81 18.80 8.93 -8.99
CA SER A 81 17.81 10.02 -8.93
C SER A 81 16.40 9.49 -8.68
N LEU A 82 16.03 8.38 -9.32
CA LEU A 82 14.75 7.71 -9.08
C LEU A 82 14.65 7.17 -7.64
N MET A 83 15.73 6.57 -7.12
CA MET A 83 15.77 6.05 -5.75
C MET A 83 15.58 7.15 -4.71
N VAL A 84 16.24 8.30 -4.90
CA VAL A 84 16.11 9.46 -4.00
C VAL A 84 14.69 10.04 -4.04
N LEU A 85 14.11 10.18 -5.24
CA LEU A 85 12.73 10.66 -5.40
C LEU A 85 11.71 9.71 -4.77
N GLN A 86 11.88 8.40 -4.97
CA GLN A 86 11.04 7.37 -4.38
C GLN A 86 11.14 7.31 -2.85
N GLY A 87 12.31 7.63 -2.26
CA GLY A 87 12.49 7.65 -0.82
C GLY A 87 11.93 8.91 -0.15
N TYR A 88 12.02 10.06 -0.80
CA TYR A 88 11.58 11.34 -0.21
C TYR A 88 10.07 11.53 -0.25
N TRP A 89 9.42 11.02 -1.29
CA TRP A 89 7.97 11.13 -1.49
C TRP A 89 7.13 10.53 -0.35
N PRO A 90 7.36 9.29 0.11
CA PRO A 90 6.61 8.68 1.21
C PRO A 90 6.76 9.45 2.52
N VAL A 91 7.95 9.98 2.79
CA VAL A 91 8.22 10.73 4.03
C VAL A 91 7.44 12.03 4.06
N LEU A 92 7.53 12.83 2.99
CA LEU A 92 6.76 14.06 2.88
C LEU A 92 5.25 13.80 2.87
N GLY A 93 4.83 12.76 2.14
CA GLY A 93 3.45 12.30 2.11
C GLY A 93 2.96 11.96 3.52
N ALA A 94 3.73 11.20 4.29
CA ALA A 94 3.38 10.84 5.66
C ALA A 94 3.26 12.09 6.57
N CYS A 95 4.24 13.01 6.52
CA CYS A 95 4.18 14.27 7.27
C CYS A 95 2.95 15.10 6.92
N PHE A 96 2.62 15.21 5.63
CA PHE A 96 1.44 15.91 5.15
C PHE A 96 0.16 15.25 5.66
N HIS A 97 0.02 13.93 5.54
CA HIS A 97 -1.17 13.21 6.00
C HIS A 97 -1.34 13.34 7.52
N LEU A 98 -0.26 13.18 8.28
CA LEU A 98 -0.30 13.35 9.74
C LEU A 98 -0.80 14.75 10.13
N GLU A 99 -0.26 15.80 9.50
CA GLU A 99 -0.69 17.17 9.79
C GLU A 99 -2.12 17.45 9.33
N TRP A 100 -2.53 16.92 8.18
CA TRP A 100 -3.91 17.02 7.68
C TRP A 100 -4.90 16.35 8.63
N PHE A 101 -4.63 15.11 9.06
CA PHE A 101 -5.47 14.41 10.03
C PHE A 101 -5.49 15.13 11.38
N ARG A 102 -4.37 15.69 11.82
CA ARG A 102 -4.28 16.45 13.07
C ARG A 102 -5.12 17.73 13.04
N ARG A 103 -5.13 18.47 11.93
CA ARG A 103 -5.89 19.73 11.80
C ARG A 103 -7.38 19.49 11.66
N ASP A 104 -7.76 18.65 10.70
CA ASP A 104 -9.13 18.61 10.20
C ASP A 104 -9.92 17.39 10.69
N HIS A 105 -9.24 16.38 11.26
CA HIS A 105 -9.84 15.10 11.64
C HIS A 105 -9.45 14.68 13.08
N SER A 106 -9.27 15.67 13.96
CA SER A 106 -8.96 15.46 15.38
C SER A 106 -10.15 14.98 16.22
N SER A 107 -11.37 15.14 15.71
CA SER A 107 -12.58 14.66 16.38
C SER A 107 -12.85 13.20 16.03
N GLY A 108 -12.42 12.30 16.91
CA GLY A 108 -12.62 10.85 16.77
C GLY A 108 -14.10 10.46 16.84
N GLY A 109 -14.70 10.09 15.71
CA GLY A 109 -16.03 9.48 15.66
C GLY A 109 -16.00 7.94 15.80
N PRO A 110 -17.17 7.28 15.95
CA PRO A 110 -17.24 5.82 16.08
C PRO A 110 -16.61 5.05 14.89
N VAL A 111 -16.71 5.61 13.68
CA VAL A 111 -16.08 5.05 12.48
C VAL A 111 -14.55 5.14 12.57
N GLN A 112 -14.03 6.26 13.05
CA GLN A 112 -12.58 6.44 13.22
C GLN A 112 -12.04 5.54 14.32
N GLU A 113 -12.78 5.35 15.42
CA GLU A 113 -12.42 4.39 16.47
C GLU A 113 -12.41 2.95 15.92
N PHE A 114 -13.42 2.57 15.13
CA PHE A 114 -13.44 1.28 14.43
C PHE A 114 -12.20 1.10 13.54
N LEU A 115 -11.92 2.07 12.66
CA LEU A 115 -10.77 2.01 11.75
C LEU A 115 -9.43 2.02 12.51
N ALA A 116 -9.27 2.87 13.52
CA ALA A 116 -8.05 2.91 14.32
C ALA A 116 -7.83 1.60 15.08
N SER A 117 -8.90 1.04 15.67
CA SER A 117 -8.81 -0.19 16.44
C SER A 117 -8.53 -1.44 15.59
N ALA A 118 -8.90 -1.44 14.31
CA ALA A 118 -8.72 -2.59 13.42
C ALA A 118 -7.52 -2.47 12.47
N ALA A 119 -6.87 -1.31 12.38
CA ALA A 119 -5.83 -1.02 11.39
C ALA A 119 -4.66 -2.03 11.41
N TYR A 120 -4.18 -2.40 12.60
CA TYR A 120 -3.10 -3.38 12.71
C TYR A 120 -3.55 -4.79 12.28
N GLY A 121 -4.78 -5.19 12.63
CA GLY A 121 -5.35 -6.45 12.16
C GLY A 121 -5.53 -6.49 10.64
N VAL A 122 -5.94 -5.37 10.03
CA VAL A 122 -6.05 -5.24 8.56
C VAL A 122 -4.70 -5.50 7.93
N TYR A 123 -3.63 -4.89 8.44
CA TYR A 123 -2.29 -5.11 7.91
C TYR A 123 -1.88 -6.60 7.86
N LEU A 124 -2.23 -7.37 8.90
CA LEU A 124 -1.93 -8.81 8.96
C LEU A 124 -2.79 -9.65 7.99
N ILE A 125 -4.05 -9.27 7.80
CA ILE A 125 -5.05 -10.04 7.02
C ILE A 125 -5.12 -9.61 5.55
N HIS A 126 -4.66 -8.40 5.23
CA HIS A 126 -4.74 -7.83 3.89
C HIS A 126 -4.09 -8.71 2.81
N PRO A 127 -2.91 -9.33 3.03
CA PRO A 127 -2.32 -10.22 2.02
C PRO A 127 -3.25 -11.38 1.64
N LEU A 128 -3.96 -11.96 2.61
CA LEU A 128 -4.91 -13.05 2.37
C LEU A 128 -6.11 -12.57 1.55
N THR A 129 -6.76 -11.49 1.99
CA THR A 129 -7.97 -10.98 1.33
C THR A 129 -7.67 -10.44 -0.08
N LEU A 130 -6.53 -9.77 -0.27
CA LEU A 130 -6.09 -9.28 -1.57
C LEU A 130 -5.80 -10.43 -2.52
N THR A 131 -5.15 -11.50 -2.04
CA THR A 131 -4.90 -12.72 -2.84
C THR A 131 -6.20 -13.37 -3.27
N LEU A 132 -7.17 -13.51 -2.36
CA LEU A 132 -8.49 -14.04 -2.68
C LEU A 132 -9.26 -13.14 -3.66
N ALA A 133 -9.17 -11.81 -3.50
CA ALA A 133 -9.77 -10.86 -4.42
C ALA A 133 -9.16 -10.98 -5.82
N ALA A 134 -7.83 -10.99 -5.93
CA ALA A 134 -7.12 -11.16 -7.20
C ALA A 134 -7.48 -12.49 -7.87
N TRP A 135 -7.45 -13.59 -7.12
CA TRP A 135 -7.89 -14.89 -7.61
C TRP A 135 -9.32 -14.84 -8.12
N SER A 136 -10.26 -14.29 -7.36
CA SER A 136 -11.66 -14.19 -7.78
C SER A 136 -11.82 -13.36 -9.06
N TYR A 137 -11.03 -12.30 -9.24
CA TYR A 137 -11.01 -11.51 -10.47
C TYR A 137 -10.54 -12.33 -11.68
N THR A 138 -9.50 -13.16 -11.52
CA THR A 138 -9.06 -14.06 -12.60
C THR A 138 -10.15 -15.05 -13.01
N VAL A 139 -10.96 -15.53 -12.04
CA VAL A 139 -12.10 -16.41 -12.32
C VAL A 139 -13.16 -15.66 -13.12
N VAL A 140 -13.50 -14.43 -12.74
CA VAL A 140 -14.45 -13.57 -13.47
C VAL A 140 -13.99 -13.36 -14.91
N LEU A 141 -12.72 -12.98 -15.12
CA LEU A 141 -12.17 -12.77 -16.46
C LEU A 141 -12.22 -14.02 -17.33
N ARG A 142 -11.84 -15.18 -16.79
CA ARG A 142 -11.91 -16.47 -17.51
C ARG A 142 -13.35 -16.81 -17.91
N ARG A 143 -14.32 -16.54 -17.04
CA ARG A 143 -15.75 -16.77 -17.32
C ARG A 143 -16.30 -15.80 -18.35
N ALA A 144 -15.76 -14.58 -18.41
CA ALA A 144 -16.08 -13.59 -19.45
C ALA A 144 -15.39 -13.87 -20.81
N GLY A 145 -14.61 -14.96 -20.93
CA GLY A 145 -13.93 -15.35 -22.16
C GLY A 145 -12.59 -14.65 -22.39
N HIS A 146 -12.06 -13.93 -21.40
CA HIS A 146 -10.72 -13.34 -21.49
C HIS A 146 -9.64 -14.39 -21.18
N LEU A 147 -8.56 -14.38 -21.98
CA LEU A 147 -7.41 -15.23 -21.76
C LEU A 147 -6.57 -14.70 -20.60
N VAL A 148 -6.47 -15.50 -19.53
CA VAL A 148 -5.61 -15.22 -18.36
C VAL A 148 -4.51 -16.28 -18.33
N VAL A 149 -3.28 -15.87 -18.68
CA VAL A 149 -2.13 -16.77 -18.78
C VAL A 149 -1.29 -16.66 -17.51
N ALA A 150 -0.90 -17.80 -16.94
CA ALA A 150 0.15 -17.82 -15.94
C ALA A 150 1.50 -17.71 -16.67
N TYR A 151 2.20 -16.60 -16.47
CA TYR A 151 3.52 -16.33 -16.98
C TYR A 151 4.56 -16.64 -15.90
N ALA A 152 5.41 -17.62 -16.18
CA ALA A 152 6.64 -17.86 -15.43
C ALA A 152 7.79 -17.17 -16.18
N PRO A 153 8.40 -16.10 -15.63
CA PRO A 153 9.53 -15.44 -16.27
C PRO A 153 10.70 -16.42 -16.43
N PRO A 154 11.39 -16.46 -17.58
CA PRO A 154 12.39 -17.49 -17.89
C PRO A 154 13.64 -17.48 -16.99
N HIS A 155 13.79 -16.49 -16.12
CA HIS A 155 14.92 -16.36 -15.19
C HIS A 155 14.50 -16.17 -13.72
N ASP A 156 13.19 -16.22 -13.42
CA ASP A 156 12.72 -16.13 -12.03
C ASP A 156 12.48 -17.52 -11.46
N ASP A 157 12.53 -17.61 -10.12
CA ASP A 157 12.17 -18.80 -9.37
C ASP A 157 10.80 -19.33 -9.86
N PRO A 158 10.66 -20.63 -10.21
CA PRO A 158 9.38 -21.21 -10.63
C PRO A 158 8.23 -21.03 -9.63
N SER A 159 8.52 -20.65 -8.38
CA SER A 159 7.51 -20.25 -7.40
C SER A 159 6.82 -18.90 -7.72
N SER A 160 7.37 -18.08 -8.62
CA SER A 160 6.91 -16.73 -8.96
C SER A 160 5.92 -16.67 -10.13
N LEU A 161 4.93 -17.56 -10.15
CA LEU A 161 3.90 -17.60 -11.20
C LEU A 161 3.11 -16.28 -11.30
N ARG A 162 3.33 -15.46 -12.33
CA ARG A 162 2.61 -14.18 -12.53
C ARG A 162 1.35 -14.42 -13.35
N PHE A 163 0.26 -13.70 -13.09
CA PHE A 163 -0.92 -13.75 -13.95
C PHE A 163 -0.95 -12.55 -14.89
N VAL A 164 -0.93 -12.81 -16.20
CA VAL A 164 -0.98 -11.79 -17.23
C VAL A 164 -2.35 -11.85 -17.91
N VAL A 165 -3.02 -10.71 -17.94
CA VAL A 165 -4.27 -10.51 -18.66
C VAL A 165 -3.95 -9.84 -19.98
N GLN A 166 -4.24 -10.51 -21.09
CA GLN A 166 -4.09 -9.90 -22.41
C GLN A 166 -5.21 -8.86 -22.59
N SER A 167 -4.82 -7.58 -22.67
CA SER A 167 -5.76 -6.47 -22.86
C SER A 167 -5.19 -5.47 -23.86
N ASP A 168 -5.99 -5.12 -24.86
CA ASP A 168 -5.61 -4.14 -25.88
C ASP A 168 -5.65 -2.69 -25.36
N SER A 169 -6.51 -2.42 -24.37
CA SER A 169 -6.77 -1.07 -23.85
C SER A 169 -6.27 -0.82 -22.43
N GLY A 170 -5.75 -1.84 -21.73
CA GLY A 170 -5.36 -1.75 -20.32
C GLY A 170 -6.54 -1.59 -19.34
N LEU A 171 -7.77 -1.44 -19.84
CA LEU A 171 -8.96 -1.25 -19.00
C LEU A 171 -9.23 -2.45 -18.09
N LEU A 172 -8.95 -3.68 -18.55
CA LEU A 172 -9.11 -4.89 -17.73
C LEU A 172 -8.12 -4.92 -16.57
N VAL A 173 -6.96 -4.30 -16.73
CA VAL A 173 -5.94 -4.20 -15.67
C VAL A 173 -6.39 -3.19 -14.62
N TRP A 174 -6.83 -2.00 -15.06
CA TRP A 174 -7.39 -0.98 -14.15
C TRP A 174 -8.65 -1.47 -13.44
N GLY A 175 -9.53 -2.17 -14.15
CA GLY A 175 -10.71 -2.81 -13.56
C GLY A 175 -10.33 -3.83 -12.49
N GLY A 176 -9.29 -4.62 -12.74
CA GLY A 176 -8.74 -5.56 -11.74
C GLY A 176 -8.18 -4.86 -10.51
N TRP A 177 -7.44 -3.77 -10.71
CA TRP A 177 -6.93 -2.96 -9.60
C TRP A 177 -8.06 -2.39 -8.75
N VAL A 178 -9.08 -1.75 -9.36
CA VAL A 178 -10.25 -1.22 -8.65
C VAL A 178 -10.98 -2.34 -7.91
N TYR A 179 -11.27 -3.44 -8.61
CA TYR A 179 -11.97 -4.60 -8.04
C TYR A 179 -11.23 -5.15 -6.82
N CYS A 180 -9.94 -5.45 -6.95
CA CYS A 180 -9.12 -5.98 -5.86
C CYS A 180 -9.05 -5.02 -4.68
N SER A 181 -8.92 -3.71 -4.93
CA SER A 181 -8.88 -2.69 -3.89
C SER A 181 -10.19 -2.63 -3.11
N VAL A 182 -11.33 -2.60 -3.81
CA VAL A 182 -12.65 -2.54 -3.19
C VAL A 182 -12.94 -3.80 -2.39
N ILE A 183 -12.75 -4.99 -2.99
CA ILE A 183 -13.04 -6.27 -2.33
C ILE A 183 -12.12 -6.48 -1.13
N SER A 184 -10.82 -6.21 -1.26
CA SER A 184 -9.88 -6.37 -0.15
C SER A 184 -10.19 -5.41 1.00
N LEU A 185 -10.56 -4.16 0.74
CA LEU A 185 -10.94 -3.21 1.78
C LEU A 185 -12.23 -3.65 2.49
N ILE A 186 -13.30 -3.95 1.74
CA ILE A 186 -14.59 -4.34 2.32
C ILE A 186 -14.48 -5.62 3.15
N THR A 187 -13.57 -6.53 2.80
CA THR A 187 -13.37 -7.79 3.53
C THR A 187 -12.36 -7.68 4.67
N SER A 188 -11.24 -6.96 4.48
CA SER A 188 -10.18 -6.87 5.49
C SER A 188 -10.65 -6.18 6.76
N TRP A 189 -11.38 -5.07 6.64
CA TRP A 189 -11.78 -4.25 7.78
C TRP A 189 -12.70 -4.99 8.77
N PRO A 190 -13.83 -5.57 8.34
CA PRO A 190 -14.69 -6.34 9.23
C PRO A 190 -14.00 -7.59 9.77
N LEU A 191 -13.19 -8.27 8.96
CA LEU A 191 -12.50 -9.49 9.38
C LEU A 191 -11.45 -9.20 10.45
N ALA A 192 -10.66 -8.14 10.28
CA ALA A 192 -9.69 -7.67 11.28
C ALA A 192 -10.37 -7.31 12.60
N TRP A 193 -11.49 -6.58 12.53
CA TRP A 193 -12.27 -6.24 13.71
C TRP A 193 -12.84 -7.50 14.39
N ALA A 194 -13.38 -8.45 13.64
CA ALA A 194 -13.91 -9.70 14.18
C ALA A 194 -12.82 -10.55 14.86
N VAL A 195 -11.64 -10.68 14.23
CA VAL A 195 -10.49 -11.39 14.81
C VAL A 195 -10.04 -10.74 16.11
N LYS A 196 -10.03 -9.40 16.18
CA LYS A 196 -9.71 -8.67 17.41
C LYS A 196 -10.69 -8.95 18.55
N GLN A 197 -11.96 -9.29 18.27
CA GLN A 197 -12.92 -9.63 19.32
C GLN A 197 -12.67 -11.01 19.95
N LEU A 198 -11.82 -11.86 19.36
CA LEU A 198 -11.54 -13.20 19.88
C LEU A 198 -10.71 -13.13 21.18
N PRO A 199 -10.96 -14.05 22.14
CA PRO A 199 -10.16 -14.12 23.36
C PRO A 199 -8.69 -14.38 23.02
N GLY A 200 -7.79 -13.62 23.66
CA GLY A 200 -6.35 -13.61 23.38
C GLY A 200 -5.94 -12.51 22.41
N PHE A 201 -6.63 -12.36 21.28
CA PHE A 201 -6.30 -11.36 20.25
C PHE A 201 -6.68 -9.93 20.67
N ARG A 202 -7.73 -9.75 21.47
CA ARG A 202 -8.16 -8.42 21.96
C ARG A 202 -7.08 -7.61 22.69
N ARG A 203 -6.06 -8.29 23.25
CA ARG A 203 -4.95 -7.66 23.96
C ARG A 203 -3.77 -7.32 23.06
N VAL A 204 -3.68 -7.95 21.90
CA VAL A 204 -2.54 -7.87 20.97
C VAL A 204 -2.89 -7.00 19.76
N LEU A 205 -4.12 -7.10 19.27
CA LEU A 205 -4.65 -6.39 18.10
C LEU A 205 -5.47 -5.16 18.50
#